data_AF-A0A6G1TW62-F1
#
_entry.id   AF-A0A6G1TW62-F1
#
_cell.length_a   1.000
_cell.length_b   1.000
_cell.length_c   1.000
_cell.angle_alpha   90.00
_cell.angle_beta   90.00
_cell.angle_gamma   90.00
#
_symmetry.space_group_name_H-M   'P 1'
#
loop_
_entity.id
_entity.type
_entity.pdbx_description
1 polymer ?
#
loop_
_entity_poly.entity_id
_entity_poly.type
_entity_poly.pdbx_seq_one_letter_code
_entity_poly.pdbx_strand_id
1 'polypeptide(L)'
;MEKIKYMMLSLMMAMVVALPMQAQDVNDDEVVESQDETELADSTLIDSLATDTQKLPWPVSVQVGLDKLLESKMFETSQVGLMVWDLEADSCIYKRNERQLMRPASTMKLLTAITALDKLGGSYQFKTTLKYTGTIENGVLTGDVYCIGGMDPRFNSDDMAAFANGLKEMGIDTIRGSIYADRSMKDANLLGEGWCWDDDNPVLSPLVFARKDIFMDRFLAKLEDVGILYEGMYSTIKPCPANAFTICTRFHTMDQVLHKMMKDSDNLYAESMYYQIAASTGNRSASAKSARNVERQLIRKIGLDPSRYKLADGSGLSLYNYLSAELEVKLLRYAYKNDNIKEHLMQSLPIGGVDGTLKRRMKNSFTHGNVRAKTGTLTGIISLAGYCKAANGHELCFAIINNGIMHGNNARNFADKVCTLLCQP
;
A
#
# COMPACT_ATOMS: atom_id res chain seq x y z
N MET A 1 -63.07 17.02 -3.75
CA MET A 1 -63.19 17.35 -2.32
C MET A 1 -62.86 16.08 -1.55
N GLU A 2 -61.58 15.72 -1.48
CA GLU A 2 -60.55 16.17 -0.49
C GLU A 2 -60.08 15.05 0.47
N LYS A 3 -60.53 13.79 0.31
CA LYS A 3 -59.98 12.67 1.10
C LYS A 3 -59.39 11.48 0.32
N ILE A 4 -59.26 11.57 -1.00
CA ILE A 4 -58.71 10.47 -1.84
C ILE A 4 -57.38 10.84 -2.52
N LYS A 5 -56.93 12.10 -2.45
CA LYS A 5 -55.63 12.53 -3.02
C LYS A 5 -54.43 12.38 -2.08
N TYR A 6 -54.63 12.17 -0.78
CA TYR A 6 -53.52 12.03 0.20
C TYR A 6 -53.11 10.58 0.49
N MET A 7 -53.84 9.59 -0.03
CA MET A 7 -53.51 8.17 0.16
C MET A 7 -52.64 7.59 -0.97
N MET A 8 -52.51 8.31 -2.10
CA MET A 8 -51.59 7.95 -3.19
C MET A 8 -50.24 8.69 -3.13
N LEU A 9 -50.09 9.68 -2.24
CA LEU A 9 -48.80 10.35 -2.01
C LEU A 9 -47.98 9.74 -0.86
N SER A 10 -48.60 8.92 0.00
CA SER A 10 -47.94 8.26 1.12
C SER A 10 -47.41 6.85 0.80
N LEU A 11 -47.68 6.33 -0.40
CA LEU A 11 -47.17 5.04 -0.86
C LEU A 11 -45.94 5.13 -1.79
N MET A 12 -45.49 6.35 -2.14
CA MET A 12 -44.27 6.58 -2.93
C MET A 12 -43.03 6.94 -2.07
N MET A 13 -43.11 6.81 -0.74
CA MET A 13 -41.99 7.13 0.17
C MET A 13 -41.59 5.96 1.08
N ALA A 14 -42.03 4.74 0.76
CA ALA A 14 -41.78 3.52 1.56
C ALA A 14 -41.31 2.32 0.72
N MET A 15 -40.47 2.56 -0.29
CA MET A 15 -39.72 1.51 -1.00
C MET A 15 -38.26 1.96 -1.24
N VAL A 16 -37.56 2.26 -0.14
CA VAL A 16 -36.10 2.28 -0.14
C VAL A 16 -35.70 1.41 1.03
N VAL A 17 -34.74 0.50 0.78
CA VAL A 17 -34.15 -0.50 1.71
C VAL A 17 -34.69 -1.92 1.47
N ALA A 18 -34.05 -2.62 0.53
CA ALA A 18 -33.44 -3.95 0.76
C ALA A 18 -32.94 -4.50 -0.59
N LEU A 19 -31.72 -4.11 -0.98
CA LEU A 19 -30.95 -4.86 -1.97
C LEU A 19 -29.62 -5.26 -1.31
N PRO A 20 -29.13 -6.49 -1.54
CA PRO A 20 -27.88 -6.93 -0.97
C PRO A 20 -26.74 -6.09 -1.55
N MET A 21 -25.89 -5.53 -0.68
CA MET A 21 -24.63 -4.91 -1.07
C MET A 21 -23.71 -5.99 -1.65
N GLN A 22 -23.73 -6.15 -2.97
CA GLN A 22 -22.57 -6.70 -3.67
C GLN A 22 -21.49 -5.62 -3.68
N ALA A 23 -20.28 -6.02 -3.26
CA ALA A 23 -19.08 -5.24 -3.48
C ALA A 23 -18.95 -5.00 -4.99
N GLN A 24 -19.04 -3.75 -5.44
CA GLN A 24 -18.67 -3.38 -6.79
C GLN A 24 -17.15 -3.49 -6.88
N ASP A 25 -16.70 -4.59 -7.50
CA ASP A 25 -15.43 -4.59 -8.21
C ASP A 25 -15.45 -3.41 -9.18
N VAL A 26 -14.48 -2.50 -9.03
CA VAL A 26 -14.25 -1.44 -10.01
C VAL A 26 -13.83 -2.15 -11.30
N ASN A 27 -14.79 -2.31 -12.20
CA ASN A 27 -14.53 -2.68 -13.58
C ASN A 27 -14.00 -1.42 -14.27
N ASP A 28 -12.67 -1.33 -14.39
CA ASP A 28 -12.00 -0.42 -15.33
C ASP A 28 -12.24 -0.93 -16.77
N ASP A 29 -13.47 -0.78 -17.24
CA ASP A 29 -13.85 -0.97 -18.65
C ASP A 29 -14.27 0.37 -19.25
N GLU A 30 -13.32 1.31 -19.36
CA GLU A 30 -13.31 2.17 -20.55
C GLU A 30 -12.60 1.41 -21.66
N VAL A 31 -13.36 0.51 -22.29
CA VAL A 31 -12.98 -0.12 -23.56
C VAL A 31 -13.14 0.95 -24.63
N VAL A 32 -12.07 1.68 -24.92
CA VAL A 32 -11.90 2.23 -26.26
C VAL A 32 -11.44 1.07 -27.12
N GLU A 33 -12.33 0.54 -27.96
CA GLU A 33 -11.97 -0.43 -29.00
C GLU A 33 -10.86 0.17 -29.88
N SER A 34 -9.62 -0.27 -29.69
CA SER A 34 -8.61 -0.21 -30.73
C SER A 34 -8.68 -1.52 -31.51
N GLN A 35 -9.05 -1.44 -32.80
CA GLN A 35 -8.86 -2.56 -33.71
C GLN A 35 -7.38 -2.94 -33.72
N ASP A 36 -7.09 -4.16 -33.24
CA ASP A 36 -5.75 -4.68 -33.06
C ASP A 36 -5.17 -5.16 -34.41
N GLU A 37 -4.47 -4.27 -35.10
CA GLU A 37 -3.43 -4.65 -36.07
C GLU A 37 -2.04 -4.76 -35.41
N THR A 38 -1.94 -4.44 -34.11
CA THR A 38 -0.69 -4.35 -33.34
C THR A 38 -0.18 -5.68 -32.80
N GLU A 39 -1.02 -6.62 -32.38
CA GLU A 39 -0.58 -7.89 -31.79
C GLU A 39 0.20 -8.81 -32.75
N LEU A 40 -0.20 -8.87 -34.04
CA LEU A 40 0.50 -9.66 -35.06
C LEU A 40 1.84 -9.02 -35.49
N ALA A 41 1.90 -7.68 -35.54
CA ALA A 41 3.14 -6.95 -35.79
C ALA A 41 4.10 -7.02 -34.58
N ASP A 42 3.58 -7.12 -33.36
CA ASP A 42 4.37 -7.15 -32.13
C ASP A 42 4.98 -8.52 -31.84
N SER A 43 4.26 -9.61 -32.11
CA SER A 43 4.81 -10.97 -31.99
C SER A 43 5.96 -11.20 -32.98
N THR A 44 5.82 -10.70 -34.21
CA THR A 44 6.87 -10.75 -35.24
C THR A 44 8.09 -9.87 -34.93
N LEU A 45 7.92 -8.76 -34.21
CA LEU A 45 9.03 -7.93 -33.72
C LEU A 45 9.86 -8.61 -32.63
N ILE A 46 9.22 -9.34 -31.71
CA ILE A 46 9.93 -10.10 -30.66
C ILE A 46 10.66 -11.31 -31.27
N ASP A 47 10.05 -12.00 -32.22
CA ASP A 47 10.65 -13.17 -32.89
C ASP A 47 11.83 -12.77 -33.81
N SER A 48 11.73 -11.62 -34.49
CA SER A 48 12.84 -11.05 -35.27
C SER A 48 13.98 -10.50 -34.39
N LEU A 49 13.66 -9.95 -33.22
CA LEU A 49 14.65 -9.60 -32.20
C LEU A 49 15.42 -10.83 -31.72
N ALA A 50 14.73 -11.95 -31.49
CA ALA A 50 15.34 -13.19 -31.02
C ALA A 50 16.34 -13.81 -32.02
N THR A 51 16.19 -13.54 -33.32
CA THR A 51 17.07 -14.12 -34.35
C THR A 51 18.39 -13.34 -34.52
N ASP A 52 18.38 -12.01 -34.41
CA ASP A 52 19.59 -11.18 -34.50
C ASP A 52 20.41 -11.17 -33.19
N THR A 53 19.79 -11.41 -32.04
CA THR A 53 20.46 -11.35 -30.73
C THR A 53 21.15 -12.65 -30.31
N GLN A 54 20.85 -13.79 -30.94
CA GLN A 54 21.40 -15.11 -30.60
C GLN A 54 22.93 -15.25 -30.68
N LYS A 55 23.65 -14.26 -31.23
CA LYS A 55 25.12 -14.27 -31.35
C LYS A 55 25.85 -13.38 -30.34
N LEU A 56 25.13 -12.60 -29.53
CA LEU A 56 25.71 -11.66 -28.59
C LEU A 56 25.76 -12.24 -27.16
N PRO A 57 26.71 -11.82 -26.31
CA PRO A 57 26.62 -12.11 -24.88
C PRO A 57 25.29 -11.62 -24.31
N TRP A 58 24.67 -12.40 -23.42
CA TRP A 58 23.33 -12.12 -22.89
C TRP A 58 23.12 -10.65 -22.42
N PRO A 59 24.03 -10.01 -21.66
CA PRO A 59 23.85 -8.60 -21.28
C PRO A 59 23.75 -7.64 -22.46
N VAL A 60 24.50 -7.91 -23.54
CA VAL A 60 24.51 -7.09 -24.76
C VAL A 60 23.24 -7.32 -25.57
N SER A 61 22.78 -8.58 -25.67
CA SER A 61 21.48 -8.94 -26.26
C SER A 61 20.33 -8.18 -25.58
N VAL A 62 20.31 -8.19 -24.25
CA VAL A 62 19.33 -7.45 -23.45
C VAL A 62 19.41 -5.95 -23.72
N GLN A 63 20.61 -5.35 -23.73
CA GLN A 63 20.78 -3.92 -24.00
C GLN A 63 20.20 -3.53 -25.37
N VAL A 64 20.52 -4.27 -26.43
CA VAL A 64 20.01 -4.03 -27.79
C VAL A 64 18.48 -4.18 -27.84
N GLY A 65 17.94 -5.23 -27.21
CA GLY A 65 16.49 -5.44 -27.14
C GLY A 65 15.77 -4.29 -26.42
N LEU A 66 16.33 -3.82 -25.30
CA LEU A 66 15.78 -2.69 -24.55
C LEU A 66 15.85 -1.38 -25.35
N ASP A 67 16.96 -1.12 -26.04
CA ASP A 67 17.09 0.05 -26.92
C ASP A 67 16.03 0.03 -28.03
N LYS A 68 15.78 -1.13 -28.65
CA LYS A 68 14.73 -1.28 -29.68
C LYS A 68 13.32 -1.08 -29.11
N LEU A 69 13.02 -1.54 -27.89
CA LEU A 69 11.73 -1.24 -27.26
C LEU A 69 11.54 0.27 -27.03
N LEU A 70 12.61 1.02 -26.80
CA LEU A 70 12.59 2.47 -26.58
C LEU A 70 12.40 3.28 -27.87
N GLU A 71 12.41 2.66 -29.04
CA GLU A 71 12.08 3.30 -30.33
C GLU A 71 10.56 3.45 -30.54
N SER A 72 9.74 2.91 -29.64
CA SER A 72 8.28 3.04 -29.71
C SER A 72 7.83 4.50 -29.72
N LYS A 73 6.89 4.83 -30.63
CA LYS A 73 6.28 6.16 -30.75
C LYS A 73 5.62 6.65 -29.45
N MET A 74 5.31 5.76 -28.51
CA MET A 74 4.77 6.16 -27.20
C MET A 74 5.70 7.13 -26.46
N PHE A 75 7.01 7.08 -26.72
CA PHE A 75 8.01 7.94 -26.08
C PHE A 75 8.19 9.30 -26.77
N GLU A 76 7.49 9.57 -27.88
CA GLU A 76 7.47 10.92 -28.49
C GLU A 76 6.77 11.95 -27.58
N THR A 77 5.82 11.49 -26.75
CA THR A 77 5.00 12.34 -25.87
C THR A 77 5.08 11.96 -24.39
N SER A 78 5.85 10.92 -24.06
CA SER A 78 6.00 10.41 -22.69
C SER A 78 7.46 10.24 -22.29
N GLN A 79 7.69 9.99 -21.01
CA GLN A 79 9.01 9.83 -20.42
C GLN A 79 9.14 8.45 -19.80
N VAL A 80 10.36 7.90 -19.83
CA VAL A 80 10.70 6.65 -19.16
C VAL A 80 12.03 6.78 -18.42
N GLY A 81 12.02 6.40 -17.14
CA GLY A 81 13.20 6.08 -16.36
C GLY A 81 13.28 4.56 -16.22
N LEU A 82 14.40 3.97 -16.64
CA LEU A 82 14.63 2.53 -16.64
C LEU A 82 16.04 2.23 -16.12
N MET A 83 16.13 1.29 -15.18
CA MET A 83 17.41 0.77 -14.71
C MET A 83 17.30 -0.72 -14.42
N VAL A 84 18.33 -1.48 -14.81
CA VAL A 84 18.46 -2.93 -14.58
C VAL A 84 19.83 -3.23 -13.99
N TRP A 85 19.87 -4.03 -12.95
CA TRP A 85 21.07 -4.40 -12.21
C TRP A 85 21.12 -5.91 -11.96
N ASP A 86 22.28 -6.50 -12.21
CA ASP A 86 22.59 -7.89 -11.91
C ASP A 86 23.09 -8.01 -10.47
N LEU A 87 22.37 -8.76 -9.64
CA LEU A 87 22.61 -8.84 -8.20
C LEU A 87 23.78 -9.75 -7.85
N GLU A 88 24.03 -10.79 -8.64
CA GLU A 88 25.13 -11.73 -8.46
C GLU A 88 26.46 -11.14 -8.96
N ALA A 89 26.46 -10.54 -10.15
CA ALA A 89 27.65 -9.88 -10.71
C ALA A 89 27.92 -8.50 -10.10
N ASP A 90 26.97 -7.98 -9.30
CA ASP A 90 26.93 -6.62 -8.77
C ASP A 90 27.29 -5.54 -9.81
N SER A 91 26.67 -5.65 -10.99
CA SER A 91 26.96 -4.78 -12.12
C SER A 91 25.69 -4.22 -12.77
N CYS A 92 25.80 -3.03 -13.36
CA CYS A 92 24.69 -2.43 -14.05
C CYS A 92 24.56 -3.01 -15.46
N ILE A 93 23.36 -3.52 -15.80
CA ILE A 93 23.08 -4.05 -17.12
C ILE A 93 22.55 -2.95 -18.05
N TYR A 94 21.64 -2.11 -17.57
CA TYR A 94 21.00 -1.09 -18.40
C TYR A 94 20.62 0.16 -17.59
N LYS A 95 20.73 1.33 -18.23
CA LYS A 95 20.28 2.63 -17.68
C LYS A 95 19.73 3.51 -18.79
N ARG A 96 18.55 4.09 -18.58
CA ARG A 96 17.97 5.15 -19.40
C ARG A 96 17.26 6.12 -18.48
N ASN A 97 17.69 7.39 -18.48
CA ASN A 97 17.12 8.44 -17.63
C ASN A 97 16.97 8.02 -16.16
N GLU A 98 17.88 7.18 -15.65
CA GLU A 98 17.73 6.51 -14.37
C GLU A 98 17.73 7.48 -13.18
N ARG A 99 18.29 8.68 -13.39
CA ARG A 99 18.34 9.78 -12.42
C ARG A 99 17.22 10.80 -12.59
N GLN A 100 16.39 10.67 -13.63
CA GLN A 100 15.28 11.57 -13.86
C GLN A 100 14.26 11.42 -12.73
N LEU A 101 13.82 12.56 -12.19
CA LEU A 101 12.81 12.59 -11.15
C LEU A 101 11.43 12.43 -11.77
N MET A 102 10.73 11.37 -11.38
CA MET A 102 9.46 10.95 -11.95
C MET A 102 8.51 10.55 -10.82
N ARG A 103 7.21 10.57 -11.11
CA ARG A 103 6.20 10.17 -10.13
C ARG A 103 6.17 8.63 -10.08
N PRO A 104 6.45 8.00 -8.93
CA PRO A 104 6.54 6.55 -8.85
C PRO A 104 5.16 5.87 -8.83
N ALA A 105 4.07 6.59 -8.53
CA ALA A 105 2.82 5.97 -8.10
C ALA A 105 3.10 4.93 -6.98
N SER A 106 2.41 3.78 -6.98
CA SER A 106 2.53 2.78 -5.90
C SER A 106 3.88 2.04 -5.82
N THR A 107 4.86 2.25 -6.72
CA THR A 107 6.23 1.77 -6.45
C THR A 107 6.89 2.53 -5.29
N MET A 108 6.34 3.69 -4.88
CA MET A 108 6.66 4.37 -3.61
C MET A 108 6.59 3.44 -2.39
N LYS A 109 5.66 2.47 -2.40
CA LYS A 109 5.50 1.50 -1.32
C LYS A 109 6.75 0.64 -1.10
N LEU A 110 7.66 0.52 -2.09
CA LEU A 110 8.96 -0.11 -1.91
C LEU A 110 9.84 0.68 -0.93
N LEU A 111 9.89 2.02 -1.08
CA LEU A 111 10.63 2.87 -0.14
C LEU A 111 10.06 2.75 1.28
N THR A 112 8.73 2.82 1.41
CA THR A 112 8.04 2.67 2.70
C THR A 112 8.30 1.29 3.33
N ALA A 113 8.12 0.21 2.55
CA ALA A 113 8.34 -1.17 3.00
C ALA A 113 9.77 -1.40 3.49
N ILE A 114 10.76 -1.02 2.67
CA ILE A 114 12.17 -1.25 2.97
C ILE A 114 12.59 -0.39 4.15
N THR A 115 12.09 0.85 4.26
CA THR A 115 12.34 1.71 5.42
C THR A 115 11.72 1.12 6.69
N ALA A 116 10.50 0.58 6.63
CA ALA A 116 9.85 -0.06 7.77
C ALA A 116 10.62 -1.31 8.23
N LEU A 117 11.01 -2.18 7.30
CA LEU A 117 11.78 -3.39 7.61
C LEU A 117 13.16 -3.04 8.16
N ASP A 118 13.84 -2.02 7.62
CA ASP A 118 15.14 -1.55 8.14
C ASP A 118 15.04 -0.93 9.54
N LYS A 119 13.97 -0.18 9.81
CA LYS A 119 13.83 0.62 11.03
C LYS A 119 13.13 -0.12 12.17
N LEU A 120 12.07 -0.87 11.86
CA LEU A 120 11.17 -1.52 12.81
C LEU A 120 11.47 -3.02 12.96
N GLY A 121 12.00 -3.65 11.90
CA GLY A 121 12.24 -5.08 11.83
C GLY A 121 11.01 -5.89 11.42
N GLY A 122 11.25 -7.12 10.95
CA GLY A 122 10.22 -8.05 10.49
C GLY A 122 9.27 -8.58 11.58
N SER A 123 9.72 -8.59 12.84
CA SER A 123 8.91 -9.01 13.99
C SER A 123 8.03 -7.88 14.55
N TYR A 124 7.99 -6.71 13.91
CA TYR A 124 7.20 -5.58 14.40
C TYR A 124 5.70 -5.90 14.39
N GLN A 125 4.99 -5.29 15.34
CA GLN A 125 3.55 -5.49 15.55
C GLN A 125 2.81 -4.16 15.58
N PHE A 126 1.76 -4.06 14.78
CA PHE A 126 0.81 -2.96 14.77
C PHE A 126 -0.20 -3.23 15.88
N LYS A 127 -0.30 -2.33 16.89
CA LYS A 127 -1.04 -2.61 18.12
C LYS A 127 -2.21 -1.64 18.30
N THR A 128 -3.35 -2.15 18.73
CA THR A 128 -4.48 -1.36 19.25
C THR A 128 -4.80 -1.86 20.65
N THR A 129 -4.91 -0.96 21.62
CA THR A 129 -4.99 -1.33 23.04
C THR A 129 -6.23 -0.74 23.70
N LEU A 130 -6.90 -1.54 24.52
CA LEU A 130 -7.99 -1.10 25.39
C LEU A 130 -7.45 -0.94 26.82
N LYS A 131 -7.69 0.22 27.43
CA LYS A 131 -7.30 0.51 28.81
C LYS A 131 -8.44 1.10 29.60
N TYR A 132 -8.31 1.12 30.92
CA TYR A 132 -9.23 1.81 31.81
C TYR A 132 -8.53 2.51 32.97
N THR A 133 -9.21 3.46 33.59
CA THR A 133 -8.86 4.05 34.89
C THR A 133 -9.98 3.81 35.90
N GLY A 134 -9.72 4.03 37.18
CA GLY A 134 -10.72 3.92 38.22
C GLY A 134 -10.79 2.55 38.87
N THR A 135 -11.95 2.20 39.41
CA THR A 135 -12.17 1.00 40.24
C THR A 135 -13.35 0.19 39.74
N ILE A 136 -13.29 -1.14 39.93
CA ILE A 136 -14.33 -2.07 39.52
C ILE A 136 -14.90 -2.69 40.79
N GLU A 137 -16.17 -2.44 41.06
CA GLU A 137 -16.88 -2.95 42.23
C GLU A 137 -18.28 -3.43 41.83
N ASN A 138 -18.63 -4.66 42.20
CA ASN A 138 -19.95 -5.27 41.93
C ASN A 138 -20.40 -5.14 40.45
N GLY A 139 -19.47 -5.33 39.52
CA GLY A 139 -19.73 -5.24 38.06
C GLY A 139 -19.73 -3.82 37.48
N VAL A 140 -19.58 -2.79 38.32
CA VAL A 140 -19.56 -1.39 37.90
C VAL A 140 -18.13 -0.88 37.85
N LEU A 141 -17.67 -0.45 36.67
CA LEU A 141 -16.46 0.34 36.51
C LEU A 141 -16.79 1.81 36.82
N THR A 142 -16.31 2.33 37.95
CA THR A 142 -16.31 3.78 38.23
C THR A 142 -15.00 4.38 37.75
N GLY A 143 -14.99 4.81 36.50
CA GLY A 143 -13.82 5.33 35.80
C GLY A 143 -13.97 5.26 34.29
N ASP A 144 -12.92 5.65 33.57
CA ASP A 144 -12.98 5.85 32.12
C ASP A 144 -12.38 4.66 31.36
N VAL A 145 -12.86 4.44 30.13
CA VAL A 145 -12.30 3.47 29.16
C VAL A 145 -11.63 4.21 28.02
N TYR A 146 -10.48 3.71 27.55
CA TYR A 146 -9.67 4.31 26.50
C TYR A 146 -9.37 3.29 25.39
N CYS A 147 -9.85 3.59 24.19
CA CYS A 147 -9.48 2.88 22.96
C CYS A 147 -8.26 3.57 22.36
N ILE A 148 -7.09 2.93 22.44
CA ILE A 148 -5.81 3.50 22.02
C ILE A 148 -5.46 2.99 20.63
N GLY A 149 -5.52 3.90 19.66
CA GLY A 149 -5.21 3.62 18.27
C GLY A 149 -3.72 3.65 18.00
N GLY A 150 -3.18 2.51 17.57
CA GLY A 150 -1.84 2.44 17.01
C GLY A 150 -1.84 2.36 15.48
N MET A 151 -2.91 2.77 14.80
CA MET A 151 -2.99 2.76 13.33
C MET A 151 -2.75 1.36 12.74
N ASP A 152 -3.42 0.36 13.32
CA ASP A 152 -3.47 -1.00 12.79
C ASP A 152 -4.56 -1.07 11.68
N PRO A 153 -4.19 -1.24 10.40
CA PRO A 153 -5.13 -1.23 9.30
C PRO A 153 -5.91 -2.55 9.15
N ARG A 154 -5.58 -3.59 9.94
CA ARG A 154 -6.25 -4.91 9.93
C ARG A 154 -7.26 -5.08 11.06
N PHE A 155 -7.38 -4.12 11.98
CA PHE A 155 -8.31 -4.21 13.08
C PHE A 155 -9.75 -4.47 12.56
N ASN A 156 -10.33 -5.60 12.97
CA ASN A 156 -11.57 -6.13 12.42
C ASN A 156 -12.56 -6.56 13.51
N SER A 157 -13.65 -7.23 13.10
CA SER A 157 -14.73 -7.66 14.00
C SER A 157 -14.28 -8.59 15.12
N ASP A 158 -13.30 -9.47 14.87
CA ASP A 158 -12.79 -10.41 15.88
C ASP A 158 -11.99 -9.65 16.95
N ASP A 159 -11.18 -8.66 16.54
CA ASP A 159 -10.46 -7.79 17.46
C ASP A 159 -11.42 -6.93 18.29
N MET A 160 -12.50 -6.44 17.66
CA MET A 160 -13.54 -5.68 18.33
C MET A 160 -14.30 -6.53 19.36
N ALA A 161 -14.61 -7.78 19.02
CA ALA A 161 -15.22 -8.72 19.95
C ALA A 161 -14.29 -9.00 21.14
N ALA A 162 -12.98 -9.15 20.91
CA ALA A 162 -12.00 -9.32 21.98
C ALA A 162 -11.95 -8.09 22.92
N PHE A 163 -12.10 -6.87 22.40
CA PHE A 163 -12.18 -5.66 23.23
C PHE A 163 -13.41 -5.67 24.16
N ALA A 164 -14.60 -5.96 23.63
CA ALA A 164 -15.82 -6.01 24.44
C ALA A 164 -15.80 -7.20 25.44
N ASN A 165 -15.30 -8.36 25.00
CA ASN A 165 -15.17 -9.53 25.85
C ASN A 165 -14.15 -9.32 26.98
N GLY A 166 -13.06 -8.58 26.74
CA GLY A 166 -12.09 -8.23 27.78
C GLY A 166 -12.72 -7.48 28.95
N LEU A 167 -13.69 -6.58 28.69
CA LEU A 167 -14.46 -5.93 29.75
C LEU A 167 -15.39 -6.92 30.48
N LYS A 168 -16.08 -7.79 29.75
CA LYS A 168 -16.94 -8.84 30.32
C LYS A 168 -16.19 -9.80 31.22
N GLU A 169 -15.00 -10.24 30.81
CA GLU A 169 -14.15 -11.17 31.56
C GLU A 169 -13.66 -10.56 32.88
N MET A 170 -13.55 -9.22 32.95
CA MET A 170 -13.31 -8.49 34.19
C MET A 170 -14.56 -8.37 35.08
N GLY A 171 -15.70 -8.92 34.66
CA GLY A 171 -16.97 -8.85 35.36
C GLY A 171 -17.71 -7.53 35.16
N ILE A 172 -17.27 -6.65 34.24
CA ILE A 172 -17.89 -5.35 34.02
C ILE A 172 -19.20 -5.52 33.23
N ASP A 173 -20.30 -5.02 33.77
CA ASP A 173 -21.58 -4.87 33.10
C ASP A 173 -22.01 -3.40 32.96
N THR A 174 -21.38 -2.48 33.70
CA THR A 174 -21.72 -1.06 33.69
C THR A 174 -20.45 -0.20 33.76
N ILE A 175 -20.34 0.79 32.86
CA ILE A 175 -19.26 1.78 32.84
C ILE A 175 -19.83 3.14 33.29
N ARG A 176 -19.52 3.51 34.54
CA ARG A 176 -19.83 4.81 35.14
C ARG A 176 -18.64 5.77 34.97
N GLY A 177 -18.38 6.10 33.72
CA GLY A 177 -17.39 7.07 33.29
C GLY A 177 -17.42 7.21 31.78
N SER A 178 -16.43 7.89 31.21
CA SER A 178 -16.41 8.21 29.78
C SER A 178 -15.65 7.17 28.97
N ILE A 179 -16.02 7.03 27.69
CA ILE A 179 -15.34 6.15 26.73
C ILE A 179 -14.62 7.04 25.70
N TYR A 180 -13.29 7.00 25.71
CA TYR A 180 -12.44 7.89 24.94
C TYR A 180 -11.74 7.19 23.78
N ALA A 181 -11.58 7.91 22.68
CA ALA A 181 -10.69 7.59 21.58
C ALA A 181 -9.33 8.27 21.81
N ASP A 182 -8.27 7.48 22.05
CA ASP A 182 -6.91 7.99 22.04
C ASP A 182 -6.31 7.84 20.64
N ARG A 183 -6.29 8.96 19.92
CA ARG A 183 -5.70 9.12 18.57
C ARG A 183 -4.36 9.86 18.63
N SER A 184 -3.75 9.98 19.82
CA SER A 184 -2.56 10.82 20.04
C SER A 184 -1.30 10.32 19.33
N MET A 185 -1.28 9.06 18.88
CA MET A 185 -0.21 8.46 18.10
C MET A 185 0.16 9.29 16.86
N LYS A 186 -0.82 9.93 16.21
CA LYS A 186 -0.66 10.66 14.95
C LYS A 186 -1.22 12.08 15.07
N ASP A 187 -0.75 12.98 14.20
CA ASP A 187 -1.42 14.26 13.97
C ASP A 187 -2.88 14.09 13.50
N ALA A 188 -3.64 15.20 13.53
CA ALA A 188 -5.07 15.21 13.22
C ALA A 188 -5.41 15.16 11.71
N ASN A 189 -4.41 15.16 10.81
CA ASN A 189 -4.67 15.21 9.37
C ASN A 189 -5.29 13.88 8.89
N LEU A 190 -6.48 13.90 8.32
CA LEU A 190 -7.16 12.68 7.89
C LEU A 190 -6.81 12.24 6.47
N LEU A 191 -6.09 13.08 5.72
CA LEU A 191 -5.67 12.86 4.34
C LEU A 191 -4.16 13.07 4.20
N GLY A 192 -3.55 12.42 3.21
CA GLY A 192 -2.14 12.58 2.87
C GLY A 192 -1.85 13.91 2.16
N GLU A 193 -0.59 14.36 2.24
CA GLU A 193 -0.14 15.57 1.54
C GLU A 193 -0.20 15.37 0.02
N GLY A 194 -0.91 16.25 -0.70
CA GLY A 194 -0.96 16.23 -2.17
C GLY A 194 -1.89 15.17 -2.76
N TRP A 195 -2.82 14.64 -1.97
CA TRP A 195 -3.93 13.81 -2.44
C TRP A 195 -4.99 14.67 -3.12
N CYS A 196 -5.59 14.15 -4.20
CA CYS A 196 -6.67 14.83 -4.90
C CYS A 196 -7.97 14.69 -4.09
N TRP A 197 -8.76 15.76 -4.04
CA TRP A 197 -9.97 15.82 -3.21
C TRP A 197 -11.12 14.95 -3.75
N ASP A 198 -11.08 14.63 -5.04
CA ASP A 198 -12.04 13.86 -5.82
C ASP A 198 -11.68 12.37 -5.95
N ASP A 199 -10.56 11.94 -5.36
CA ASP A 199 -10.18 10.53 -5.28
C ASP A 199 -10.89 9.81 -4.11
N ASP A 200 -11.09 8.50 -4.24
CA ASP A 200 -11.53 7.61 -3.15
C ASP A 200 -10.38 7.35 -2.15
N ASN A 201 -10.09 8.38 -1.35
CA ASN A 201 -8.97 8.39 -0.42
C ASN A 201 -9.29 7.60 0.86
N PRO A 202 -8.34 6.79 1.39
CA PRO A 202 -8.51 6.20 2.70
C PRO A 202 -8.45 7.25 3.81
N VAL A 203 -9.07 6.99 4.96
CA VAL A 203 -8.98 7.88 6.12
C VAL A 203 -7.78 7.53 6.99
N LEU A 204 -6.94 8.53 7.29
CA LEU A 204 -5.71 8.37 8.07
C LEU A 204 -5.93 8.58 9.57
N SER A 205 -6.75 7.71 10.15
CA SER A 205 -7.04 7.67 11.59
C SER A 205 -6.21 6.59 12.30
N PRO A 206 -5.69 6.85 13.52
CA PRO A 206 -5.10 5.79 14.35
C PRO A 206 -6.10 4.71 14.78
N LEU A 207 -7.40 5.01 14.75
CA LEU A 207 -8.50 4.10 15.06
C LEU A 207 -9.36 3.94 13.81
N VAL A 208 -9.03 2.97 12.97
CA VAL A 208 -9.86 2.55 11.85
C VAL A 208 -10.51 1.21 12.15
N PHE A 209 -11.72 1.02 11.65
CA PHE A 209 -12.39 -0.27 11.66
C PHE A 209 -12.84 -0.59 10.24
N ALA A 210 -12.40 -1.74 9.71
CA ALA A 210 -12.67 -2.13 8.34
C ALA A 210 -12.39 -0.99 7.33
N ARG A 211 -11.25 -0.30 7.51
CA ARG A 211 -10.76 0.83 6.69
C ARG A 211 -11.54 2.15 6.81
N LYS A 212 -12.52 2.24 7.71
CA LYS A 212 -13.36 3.43 7.90
C LYS A 212 -13.14 4.04 9.29
N ASP A 213 -13.34 5.35 9.43
CA ASP A 213 -13.26 6.06 10.73
C ASP A 213 -14.58 5.91 11.53
N ILE A 214 -14.97 4.66 11.76
CA ILE A 214 -16.22 4.27 12.47
C ILE A 214 -15.92 3.40 13.70
N PHE A 215 -14.66 3.39 14.16
CA PHE A 215 -14.21 2.49 15.23
C PHE A 215 -15.04 2.64 16.49
N MET A 216 -15.26 3.89 16.95
CA MET A 216 -15.98 4.15 18.19
C MET A 216 -17.44 3.73 18.10
N ASP A 217 -18.12 4.04 16.99
CA ASP A 217 -19.52 3.63 16.77
C ASP A 217 -19.65 2.10 16.82
N ARG A 218 -18.70 1.38 16.22
CA ARG A 218 -18.66 -0.09 16.25
C ARG A 218 -18.34 -0.65 17.62
N PHE A 219 -17.47 0.01 18.38
CA PHE A 219 -17.15 -0.39 19.74
C PHE A 219 -18.35 -0.22 20.67
N LEU A 220 -19.01 0.94 20.64
CA LEU A 220 -20.21 1.22 21.44
C LEU A 220 -21.34 0.23 21.11
N ALA A 221 -21.63 0.02 19.82
CA ALA A 221 -22.61 -0.99 19.40
C ALA A 221 -22.24 -2.39 19.90
N LYS A 222 -20.94 -2.73 19.96
CA LYS A 222 -20.51 -4.03 20.46
C LYS A 222 -20.63 -4.15 21.98
N LEU A 223 -20.44 -3.06 22.74
CA LEU A 223 -20.70 -3.04 24.18
C LEU A 223 -22.18 -3.30 24.47
N GLU A 224 -23.07 -2.66 23.73
CA GLU A 224 -24.52 -2.88 23.85
C GLU A 224 -24.91 -4.33 23.52
N ASP A 225 -24.36 -4.89 22.44
CA ASP A 225 -24.60 -6.28 22.01
C ASP A 225 -24.20 -7.31 23.07
N VAL A 226 -23.08 -7.08 23.77
CA VAL A 226 -22.68 -7.95 24.88
C VAL A 226 -23.42 -7.62 26.19
N GLY A 227 -24.22 -6.56 26.23
CA GLY A 227 -24.97 -6.14 27.42
C GLY A 227 -24.11 -5.43 28.46
N ILE A 228 -23.18 -4.58 28.03
CA ILE A 228 -22.48 -3.60 28.89
C ILE A 228 -23.17 -2.24 28.72
N LEU A 229 -23.64 -1.68 29.83
CA LEU A 229 -24.22 -0.34 29.91
C LEU A 229 -23.11 0.71 30.08
N TYR A 230 -23.31 1.92 29.56
CA TYR A 230 -22.40 3.05 29.80
C TYR A 230 -23.20 4.35 30.04
N GLU A 231 -22.75 5.15 31.00
CA GLU A 231 -23.51 6.32 31.49
C GLU A 231 -22.82 7.67 31.19
N GLY A 232 -21.52 7.68 30.88
CA GLY A 232 -20.75 8.91 30.65
C GLY A 232 -20.72 9.40 29.20
N MET A 233 -19.83 10.35 28.93
CA MET A 233 -19.59 10.82 27.56
C MET A 233 -18.89 9.73 26.75
N TYR A 234 -19.25 9.61 25.48
CA TYR A 234 -18.67 8.64 24.56
C TYR A 234 -18.15 9.32 23.29
N SER A 235 -17.28 8.61 22.55
CA SER A 235 -16.69 9.06 21.28
C SER A 235 -15.93 10.39 21.36
N THR A 236 -15.49 10.79 22.55
CA THR A 236 -14.66 11.98 22.74
C THR A 236 -13.18 11.64 22.60
N ILE A 237 -12.39 12.57 22.06
CA ILE A 237 -10.95 12.36 21.85
C ILE A 237 -10.20 12.80 23.10
N LYS A 238 -9.46 11.90 23.73
CA LYS A 238 -8.63 12.20 24.89
C LYS A 238 -7.43 11.24 24.96
N PRO A 239 -6.20 11.75 25.12
CA PRO A 239 -5.04 10.89 25.36
C PRO A 239 -5.22 10.05 26.63
N CYS A 240 -4.84 8.78 26.55
CA CYS A 240 -4.90 7.86 27.68
C CYS A 240 -3.89 8.28 28.77
N PRO A 241 -4.31 8.39 30.04
CA PRO A 241 -3.40 8.77 31.11
C PRO A 241 -2.41 7.64 31.44
N ALA A 242 -1.22 8.00 31.92
CA ALA A 242 -0.12 7.06 32.16
C ALA A 242 -0.44 5.99 33.23
N ASN A 243 -1.35 6.26 34.15
CA ASN A 243 -1.78 5.36 35.21
C ASN A 243 -2.94 4.42 34.81
N ALA A 244 -3.35 4.41 33.53
CA ALA A 244 -4.40 3.51 33.06
C ALA A 244 -3.93 2.05 33.00
N PHE A 245 -4.79 1.14 33.45
CA PHE A 245 -4.58 -0.29 33.44
C PHE A 245 -4.96 -0.88 32.08
N THR A 246 -4.21 -1.88 31.61
CA THR A 246 -4.49 -2.52 30.32
C THR A 246 -5.51 -3.63 30.46
N ILE A 247 -6.56 -3.59 29.64
CA ILE A 247 -7.56 -4.65 29.54
C ILE A 247 -7.08 -5.68 28.53
N CYS A 248 -6.86 -5.25 27.29
CA CYS A 248 -6.38 -6.12 26.23
C CYS A 248 -5.62 -5.34 25.16
N THR A 249 -4.68 -6.01 24.49
CA THR A 249 -4.00 -5.49 23.30
C THR A 249 -4.21 -6.47 22.16
N ARG A 250 -4.69 -5.93 21.02
CA ARG A 250 -4.78 -6.66 19.75
C ARG A 250 -3.65 -6.19 18.84
N PHE A 251 -3.15 -7.10 18.01
CA PHE A 251 -2.06 -6.78 17.11
C PHE A 251 -2.07 -7.59 15.83
N HIS A 252 -1.46 -7.03 14.79
CA HIS A 252 -1.14 -7.70 13.53
C HIS A 252 0.36 -7.57 13.22
N THR A 253 0.90 -8.59 12.56
CA THR A 253 2.34 -8.65 12.25
C THR A 253 2.71 -7.78 11.05
N MET A 254 4.01 -7.44 10.95
CA MET A 254 4.57 -6.79 9.77
C MET A 254 4.15 -7.49 8.47
N ASP A 255 4.26 -8.82 8.39
CA ASP A 255 3.91 -9.57 7.18
C ASP A 255 2.44 -9.46 6.80
N GLN A 256 1.53 -9.53 7.77
CA GLN A 256 0.10 -9.40 7.49
C GLN A 256 -0.25 -8.03 6.90
N VAL A 257 0.45 -6.98 7.32
CA VAL A 257 0.30 -5.62 6.77
C VAL A 257 1.01 -5.53 5.42
N LEU A 258 2.26 -5.99 5.34
CA LEU A 258 3.10 -5.92 4.15
C LEU A 258 2.50 -6.68 2.97
N HIS A 259 1.96 -7.89 3.18
CA HIS A 259 1.31 -8.67 2.12
C HIS A 259 0.14 -7.92 1.50
N LYS A 260 -0.78 -7.37 2.32
CA LYS A 260 -1.92 -6.63 1.79
C LYS A 260 -1.50 -5.32 1.13
N MET A 261 -0.51 -4.63 1.69
CA MET A 261 0.07 -3.43 1.11
C MET A 261 0.68 -3.68 -0.28
N MET A 262 1.43 -4.77 -0.45
CA MET A 262 2.20 -5.02 -1.66
C MET A 262 1.40 -5.77 -2.73
N LYS A 263 0.64 -6.81 -2.35
CA LYS A 263 -0.17 -7.64 -3.26
C LYS A 263 -1.38 -6.89 -3.81
N ASP A 264 -2.14 -6.24 -2.93
CA ASP A 264 -3.36 -5.51 -3.29
C ASP A 264 -3.09 -4.02 -3.57
N SER A 265 -1.83 -3.58 -3.40
CA SER A 265 -1.43 -2.18 -3.55
C SER A 265 -2.13 -1.21 -2.61
N ASP A 266 -2.45 -1.66 -1.39
CA ASP A 266 -3.33 -0.94 -0.49
C ASP A 266 -2.72 0.34 0.09
N ASN A 267 -3.40 1.48 -0.11
CA ASN A 267 -2.91 2.79 0.31
C ASN A 267 -3.01 3.00 1.82
N LEU A 268 -4.08 2.53 2.47
CA LEU A 268 -4.23 2.67 3.92
C LEU A 268 -3.13 1.90 4.66
N TYR A 269 -2.76 0.72 4.15
CA TYR A 269 -1.72 -0.11 4.75
C TYR A 269 -0.34 0.53 4.60
N ALA A 270 -0.07 1.14 3.44
CA ALA A 270 1.15 1.91 3.22
C ALA A 270 1.25 3.13 4.13
N GLU A 271 0.18 3.91 4.26
CA GLU A 271 0.18 5.05 5.18
C GLU A 271 0.29 4.60 6.64
N SER A 272 -0.40 3.52 7.03
CA SER A 272 -0.27 2.96 8.38
C SER A 272 1.18 2.59 8.69
N MET A 273 1.86 1.92 7.76
CA MET A 273 3.28 1.61 7.88
C MET A 273 4.15 2.87 7.92
N TYR A 274 3.86 3.86 7.09
CA TYR A 274 4.55 5.16 7.03
C TYR A 274 4.47 5.90 8.38
N TYR A 275 3.30 5.93 9.02
CA TYR A 275 3.13 6.53 10.34
C TYR A 275 3.71 5.69 11.49
N GLN A 276 3.83 4.36 11.35
CA GLN A 276 4.62 3.55 12.30
C GLN A 276 6.10 3.92 12.27
N ILE A 277 6.66 4.10 11.08
CA ILE A 277 8.05 4.55 10.91
C ILE A 277 8.23 5.89 11.64
N ALA A 278 7.30 6.84 11.45
CA ALA A 278 7.31 8.11 12.19
C ALA A 278 7.22 7.93 13.70
N ALA A 279 6.27 7.12 14.19
CA ALA A 279 6.06 6.90 15.63
C ALA A 279 7.30 6.30 16.32
N SER A 280 8.08 5.47 15.60
CA SER A 280 9.34 4.89 16.12
C SER A 280 10.42 5.92 16.47
N THR A 281 10.29 7.16 16.02
CA THR A 281 11.22 8.25 16.34
C THR A 281 11.01 8.84 17.74
N GLY A 282 9.93 8.47 18.44
CA GLY A 282 9.59 9.00 19.76
C GLY A 282 8.97 10.41 19.74
N ASN A 283 8.75 10.99 18.56
CA ASN A 283 8.06 12.27 18.43
C ASN A 283 6.61 12.17 18.94
N ARG A 284 6.18 13.16 19.74
CA ARG A 284 4.77 13.25 20.17
C ARG A 284 3.92 13.68 18.98
N SER A 285 3.00 12.79 18.62
CA SER A 285 2.19 12.77 17.39
C SER A 285 3.03 12.62 16.11
N ALA A 286 3.05 11.40 15.59
CA ALA A 286 3.62 11.06 14.29
C ALA A 286 2.99 11.89 13.18
N SER A 287 3.82 12.40 12.28
CA SER A 287 3.42 13.19 11.10
C SER A 287 4.09 12.65 9.83
N ALA A 288 3.54 13.00 8.66
CA ALA A 288 4.17 12.71 7.38
C ALA A 288 5.59 13.29 7.29
N LYS A 289 5.84 14.46 7.91
CA LYS A 289 7.18 15.06 8.00
C LYS A 289 8.16 14.17 8.76
N SER A 290 7.76 13.60 9.89
CA SER A 290 8.62 12.70 10.65
C SER A 290 8.90 11.38 9.92
N ALA A 291 7.91 10.83 9.21
CA ALA A 291 8.10 9.61 8.42
C ALA A 291 9.10 9.84 7.26
N ARG A 292 8.89 10.91 6.50
CA ARG A 292 9.80 11.42 5.46
C ARG A 292 11.23 11.56 5.96
N ASN A 293 11.42 12.06 7.17
CA ASN A 293 12.77 12.22 7.72
C ASN A 293 13.49 10.88 7.92
N VAL A 294 12.77 9.80 8.27
CA VAL A 294 13.35 8.45 8.38
C VAL A 294 13.65 7.87 7.00
N GLU A 295 12.77 8.03 6.02
CA GLU A 295 13.06 7.62 4.63
C GLU A 295 14.29 8.34 4.07
N ARG A 296 14.43 9.64 4.35
CA ARG A 296 15.63 10.42 3.99
C ARG A 296 16.90 9.88 4.65
N GLN A 297 16.81 9.28 5.84
CA GLN A 297 17.95 8.60 6.47
C GLN A 297 18.32 7.33 5.70
N LEU A 298 17.34 6.52 5.28
CA LEU A 298 17.60 5.34 4.46
C LEU A 298 18.21 5.72 3.10
N ILE A 299 17.66 6.74 2.41
CA ILE A 299 18.19 7.23 1.14
C ILE A 299 19.67 7.64 1.28
N ARG A 300 20.02 8.33 2.37
CA ARG A 300 21.41 8.68 2.69
C ARG A 300 22.26 7.43 2.95
N LYS A 301 21.73 6.46 3.70
CA LYS A 301 22.39 5.18 4.04
C LYS A 301 22.74 4.37 2.79
N ILE A 302 21.92 4.39 1.74
CA ILE A 302 22.19 3.73 0.45
C ILE A 302 23.05 4.58 -0.52
N GLY A 303 23.62 5.68 -0.01
CA GLY A 303 24.60 6.51 -0.71
C GLY A 303 24.00 7.47 -1.74
N LEU A 304 22.75 7.90 -1.55
CA LEU A 304 22.10 8.92 -2.39
C LEU A 304 21.85 10.19 -1.59
N ASP A 305 21.78 11.33 -2.28
CA ASP A 305 21.40 12.60 -1.64
C ASP A 305 19.87 12.70 -1.52
N PRO A 306 19.29 12.66 -0.30
CA PRO A 306 17.86 12.79 -0.11
C PRO A 306 17.31 14.15 -0.54
N SER A 307 18.13 15.20 -0.67
CA SER A 307 17.66 16.53 -1.12
C SER A 307 17.12 16.54 -2.56
N ARG A 308 17.53 15.56 -3.38
CA ARG A 308 17.11 15.42 -4.77
C ARG A 308 15.70 14.85 -4.92
N TYR A 309 15.13 14.26 -3.88
CA TYR A 309 13.85 13.56 -3.95
C TYR A 309 12.76 14.35 -3.24
N LYS A 310 11.54 14.27 -3.76
CA LYS A 310 10.35 14.77 -3.06
C LYS A 310 9.53 13.57 -2.60
N LEU A 311 9.39 13.43 -1.29
CA LEU A 311 8.61 12.37 -0.65
C LEU A 311 7.47 13.09 0.05
N ALA A 312 6.22 12.74 -0.22
CA ALA A 312 5.04 13.41 0.34
C ALA A 312 4.29 12.46 1.28
N ASP A 313 4.05 11.23 0.83
CA ASP A 313 3.31 10.18 1.52
C ASP A 313 4.03 8.82 1.41
N GLY A 314 3.49 7.77 2.03
CA GLY A 314 4.08 6.42 1.95
C GLY A 314 3.45 5.52 0.89
N SER A 315 2.26 5.87 0.40
CA SER A 315 1.47 5.07 -0.54
C SER A 315 1.80 5.33 -2.00
N GLY A 316 2.31 6.52 -2.33
CA GLY A 316 2.52 6.93 -3.71
C GLY A 316 1.28 7.52 -4.37
N LEU A 317 0.20 7.78 -3.63
CA LEU A 317 -0.99 8.49 -4.14
C LEU A 317 -0.67 9.96 -4.45
N SER A 318 0.17 10.58 -3.63
CA SER A 318 0.51 11.98 -3.79
C SER A 318 1.23 12.26 -5.10
N LEU A 319 0.69 13.21 -5.87
CA LEU A 319 1.31 13.74 -7.08
C LEU A 319 2.58 14.57 -6.80
N TYR A 320 2.90 14.77 -5.52
CA TYR A 320 4.10 15.43 -5.06
C TYR A 320 5.27 14.47 -4.84
N ASN A 321 5.07 13.16 -4.96
CA ASN A 321 6.17 12.19 -4.93
C ASN A 321 7.00 12.25 -6.21
N TYR A 322 8.32 12.37 -6.06
CA TYR A 322 9.29 12.32 -7.15
C TYR A 322 10.50 11.48 -6.73
N LEU A 323 10.58 10.28 -7.31
CA LEU A 323 11.68 9.33 -7.17
C LEU A 323 12.41 9.16 -8.51
N SER A 324 13.49 8.37 -8.52
CA SER A 324 14.21 8.01 -9.74
C SER A 324 14.36 6.49 -9.82
N ALA A 325 14.50 5.92 -11.02
CA ALA A 325 14.76 4.49 -11.17
C ALA A 325 16.05 4.05 -10.44
N GLU A 326 17.07 4.93 -10.39
CA GLU A 326 18.31 4.73 -9.60
C GLU A 326 18.02 4.50 -8.12
N LEU A 327 17.02 5.20 -7.56
CA LEU A 327 16.68 5.08 -6.15
C LEU A 327 15.95 3.76 -5.90
N GLU A 328 14.94 3.43 -6.72
CA GLU A 328 14.20 2.17 -6.59
C GLU A 328 15.13 0.96 -6.74
N VAL A 329 16.02 0.95 -7.74
CA VAL A 329 17.02 -0.13 -7.90
C VAL A 329 17.98 -0.18 -6.72
N LYS A 330 18.49 0.95 -6.21
CA LYS A 330 19.37 0.94 -5.02
C LYS A 330 18.65 0.44 -3.76
N LEU A 331 17.37 0.75 -3.59
CA LEU A 331 16.55 0.22 -2.50
C LEU A 331 16.38 -1.30 -2.63
N LEU A 332 16.05 -1.81 -3.81
CA LEU A 332 15.93 -3.25 -4.06
C LEU A 332 17.27 -3.97 -3.84
N ARG A 333 18.39 -3.41 -4.31
CA ARG A 333 19.73 -3.95 -4.02
C ARG A 333 20.02 -3.98 -2.52
N TYR A 334 19.67 -2.92 -1.80
CA TYR A 334 19.84 -2.85 -0.35
C TYR A 334 19.01 -3.93 0.36
N ALA A 335 17.75 -4.08 -0.03
CA ALA A 335 16.87 -5.11 0.50
C ALA A 335 17.39 -6.53 0.20
N TYR A 336 17.85 -6.79 -1.02
CA TYR A 336 18.38 -8.10 -1.41
C TYR A 336 19.65 -8.50 -0.64
N LYS A 337 20.51 -7.54 -0.28
CA LYS A 337 21.72 -7.79 0.50
C LYS A 337 21.48 -7.95 2.02
N ASN A 338 20.25 -7.72 2.49
CA ASN A 338 19.88 -7.83 3.90
C ASN A 338 18.84 -8.95 4.06
N ASP A 339 19.26 -10.12 4.57
CA ASP A 339 18.41 -11.32 4.63
C ASP A 339 17.07 -11.08 5.36
N ASN A 340 17.10 -10.32 6.46
CA ASN A 340 15.89 -9.96 7.20
C ASN A 340 14.92 -9.15 6.33
N ILE A 341 15.41 -8.19 5.54
CA ILE A 341 14.54 -7.40 4.67
C ILE A 341 14.10 -8.23 3.46
N LYS A 342 15.02 -8.99 2.86
CA LYS A 342 14.81 -9.82 1.68
C LYS A 342 13.68 -10.82 1.90
N GLU A 343 13.69 -11.54 3.02
CA GLU A 343 12.72 -12.60 3.32
C GLU A 343 11.28 -12.05 3.30
N HIS A 344 11.02 -10.99 4.05
CA HIS A 344 9.69 -10.38 4.12
C HIS A 344 9.30 -9.70 2.79
N LEU A 345 10.21 -8.94 2.18
CA LEU A 345 9.91 -8.22 0.95
C LEU A 345 9.58 -9.16 -0.21
N MET A 346 10.40 -10.20 -0.45
CA MET A 346 10.23 -11.12 -1.57
C MET A 346 8.92 -11.91 -1.53
N GLN A 347 8.43 -12.21 -0.33
CA GLN A 347 7.15 -12.90 -0.14
C GLN A 347 5.95 -11.97 -0.37
N SER A 348 6.12 -10.68 -0.03
CA SER A 348 5.05 -9.69 -0.17
C SER A 348 4.81 -9.22 -1.61
N LEU A 349 5.82 -9.25 -2.48
CA LEU A 349 5.73 -8.73 -3.85
C LEU A 349 4.79 -9.57 -4.74
N PRO A 350 3.89 -8.95 -5.54
CA PRO A 350 3.10 -9.64 -6.56
C PRO A 350 3.96 -10.50 -7.49
N ILE A 351 3.46 -11.69 -7.84
CA ILE A 351 4.15 -12.66 -8.70
C ILE A 351 3.47 -12.66 -10.09
N GLY A 352 4.29 -12.47 -11.13
CA GLY A 352 3.88 -12.47 -12.54
C GLY A 352 3.01 -13.66 -12.89
N GLY A 353 1.79 -13.42 -13.38
CA GLY A 353 0.84 -14.45 -13.80
C GLY A 353 0.24 -15.30 -12.68
N VAL A 354 0.53 -15.00 -11.41
CA VAL A 354 0.13 -15.84 -10.26
C VAL A 354 -0.80 -15.10 -9.31
N ASP A 355 -0.39 -13.92 -8.80
CA ASP A 355 -1.15 -13.24 -7.75
C ASP A 355 -1.03 -11.70 -7.76
N GLY A 356 -1.76 -11.07 -6.83
CA GLY A 356 -1.80 -9.62 -6.65
C GLY A 356 -2.12 -8.86 -7.94
N THR A 357 -1.55 -7.66 -8.07
CA THR A 357 -1.71 -6.80 -9.24
C THR A 357 -1.06 -7.33 -10.53
N LEU A 358 -0.30 -8.43 -10.47
CA LEU A 358 0.31 -9.07 -11.64
C LEU A 358 -0.40 -10.37 -12.07
N LYS A 359 -1.46 -10.80 -11.37
CA LYS A 359 -2.19 -12.05 -11.64
C LYS A 359 -2.63 -12.22 -13.10
N ARG A 360 -3.02 -11.13 -13.76
CA ARG A 360 -3.49 -11.14 -15.16
C ARG A 360 -2.39 -10.82 -16.20
N ARG A 361 -1.20 -10.40 -15.77
CA ARG A 361 -0.05 -10.00 -16.62
C ARG A 361 1.03 -11.07 -16.60
N MET A 362 2.00 -11.00 -17.52
CA MET A 362 3.20 -11.86 -17.49
C MET A 362 2.91 -13.37 -17.45
N LYS A 363 2.00 -13.83 -18.32
CA LYS A 363 1.59 -15.25 -18.39
C LYS A 363 2.43 -16.11 -19.33
N ASN A 364 3.40 -15.52 -20.03
CA ASN A 364 4.28 -16.28 -20.91
C ASN A 364 5.26 -17.15 -20.10
N SER A 365 5.86 -18.14 -20.76
CA SER A 365 6.72 -19.15 -20.14
C SER A 365 7.97 -18.58 -19.43
N PHE A 366 8.45 -17.40 -19.83
CA PHE A 366 9.67 -16.81 -19.26
C PHE A 366 9.41 -15.95 -18.01
N THR A 367 8.22 -15.34 -17.93
CA THR A 367 7.89 -14.38 -16.87
C THR A 367 6.93 -14.93 -15.82
N HIS A 368 6.10 -15.93 -16.17
CA HIS A 368 5.15 -16.57 -15.25
C HIS A 368 5.87 -17.20 -14.06
N GLY A 369 5.51 -16.79 -12.84
CA GLY A 369 6.13 -17.26 -11.61
C GLY A 369 7.56 -16.75 -11.35
N ASN A 370 8.18 -16.10 -12.34
CA ASN A 370 9.57 -15.63 -12.28
C ASN A 370 9.66 -14.17 -11.78
N VAL A 371 8.84 -13.28 -12.37
CA VAL A 371 8.87 -11.86 -12.02
C VAL A 371 8.16 -11.63 -10.69
N ARG A 372 8.83 -10.95 -9.74
CA ARG A 372 8.27 -10.50 -8.46
C ARG A 372 8.41 -9.00 -8.35
N ALA A 373 7.33 -8.26 -8.57
CA ALA A 373 7.42 -6.81 -8.70
C ALA A 373 6.20 -6.06 -8.17
N LYS A 374 6.45 -4.86 -7.65
CA LYS A 374 5.41 -3.92 -7.28
C LYS A 374 5.01 -3.11 -8.50
N THR A 375 3.71 -3.05 -8.76
CA THR A 375 3.12 -2.16 -9.77
C THR A 375 2.79 -0.78 -9.20
N GLY A 376 2.80 0.25 -10.05
CA GLY A 376 2.19 1.55 -9.77
C GLY A 376 1.33 2.02 -10.93
N THR A 377 0.22 2.65 -10.61
CA THR A 377 -0.72 3.23 -11.58
C THR A 377 -1.37 4.47 -10.97
N LEU A 378 -1.31 5.57 -11.69
CA LEU A 378 -2.10 6.80 -11.52
C LEU A 378 -2.38 7.34 -12.92
N THR A 379 -3.25 8.35 -13.04
CA THR A 379 -3.49 9.02 -14.32
C THR A 379 -2.17 9.53 -14.93
N GLY A 380 -1.86 9.06 -16.13
CA GLY A 380 -0.62 9.42 -16.84
C GLY A 380 0.64 8.70 -16.37
N ILE A 381 0.56 7.79 -15.39
CA ILE A 381 1.73 7.20 -14.70
C ILE A 381 1.57 5.70 -14.61
N ILE A 382 2.56 4.95 -15.11
CA ILE A 382 2.68 3.51 -14.95
C ILE A 382 4.10 3.21 -14.48
N SER A 383 4.22 2.39 -13.44
CA SER A 383 5.53 1.97 -12.94
C SER A 383 5.55 0.50 -12.56
N LEU A 384 6.74 -0.08 -12.59
CA LEU A 384 7.00 -1.46 -12.21
C LEU A 384 8.43 -1.58 -11.69
N ALA A 385 8.60 -2.09 -10.48
CA ALA A 385 9.93 -2.30 -9.91
C ALA A 385 9.95 -3.57 -9.05
N GLY A 386 11.03 -4.33 -9.14
CA GLY A 386 11.16 -5.60 -8.44
C GLY A 386 12.32 -6.45 -8.92
N TYR A 387 12.12 -7.76 -8.82
CA TYR A 387 13.12 -8.79 -9.11
C TYR A 387 12.64 -9.73 -10.21
N CYS A 388 13.58 -10.33 -10.91
CA CYS A 388 13.33 -11.43 -11.84
C CYS A 388 14.61 -12.22 -12.04
N LYS A 389 14.49 -13.51 -12.34
CA LYS A 389 15.64 -14.34 -12.71
C LYS A 389 15.87 -14.26 -14.22
N ALA A 390 17.09 -13.89 -14.58
CA ALA A 390 17.59 -13.87 -15.94
C ALA A 390 17.77 -15.29 -16.50
N ALA A 391 17.89 -15.38 -17.83
CA ALA A 391 18.09 -16.67 -18.49
C ALA A 391 19.42 -17.35 -18.16
N ASN A 392 20.46 -16.58 -17.83
CA ASN A 392 21.72 -17.11 -17.31
C ASN A 392 21.63 -17.61 -15.84
N GLY A 393 20.45 -17.47 -15.21
CA GLY A 393 20.18 -17.88 -13.84
C GLY A 393 20.52 -16.84 -12.77
N HIS A 394 21.02 -15.66 -13.14
CA HIS A 394 21.26 -14.57 -12.20
C HIS A 394 19.93 -13.92 -11.79
N GLU A 395 19.84 -13.47 -10.54
CA GLU A 395 18.79 -12.59 -10.05
C GLU A 395 19.09 -11.16 -10.48
N LEU A 396 18.11 -10.54 -11.12
CA LEU A 396 18.14 -9.12 -11.46
C LEU A 396 17.21 -8.36 -10.54
N CYS A 397 17.54 -7.09 -10.32
CA CYS A 397 16.53 -6.11 -9.92
C CYS A 397 16.41 -5.01 -10.97
N PHE A 398 15.22 -4.45 -11.06
CA PHE A 398 14.89 -3.44 -12.07
C PHE A 398 13.88 -2.44 -11.54
N ALA A 399 13.85 -1.27 -12.17
CA ALA A 399 12.81 -0.27 -11.98
C ALA A 399 12.47 0.40 -13.32
N ILE A 400 11.17 0.56 -13.58
CA ILE A 400 10.59 1.17 -14.77
C ILE A 400 9.57 2.20 -14.28
N ILE A 401 9.74 3.46 -14.66
CA ILE A 401 8.80 4.54 -14.34
C ILE A 401 8.45 5.25 -15.63
N ASN A 402 7.18 5.17 -16.04
CA ASN A 402 6.64 5.84 -17.21
C ASN A 402 5.71 6.99 -16.77
N ASN A 403 5.97 8.21 -17.23
CA ASN A 403 5.15 9.39 -16.99
C ASN A 403 4.66 10.00 -18.31
N GLY A 404 3.49 10.65 -18.30
CA GLY A 404 2.91 11.29 -19.49
C GLY A 404 2.23 10.30 -20.44
N ILE A 405 1.77 9.15 -19.93
CA ILE A 405 1.16 8.09 -20.74
C ILE A 405 -0.34 8.31 -20.89
N MET A 406 -0.82 8.52 -22.12
CA MET A 406 -2.27 8.64 -22.38
C MET A 406 -3.02 7.32 -22.18
N HIS A 407 -2.47 6.21 -22.69
CA HIS A 407 -3.10 4.89 -22.60
C HIS A 407 -2.25 3.96 -21.75
N GLY A 408 -2.68 3.70 -20.51
CA GLY A 408 -1.91 2.93 -19.53
C GLY A 408 -1.50 1.53 -20.00
N ASN A 409 -2.31 0.89 -20.87
CA ASN A 409 -2.00 -0.42 -21.44
C ASN A 409 -0.70 -0.44 -22.24
N ASN A 410 -0.37 0.64 -22.96
CA ASN A 410 0.87 0.72 -23.74
C ASN A 410 2.11 0.62 -22.83
N ALA A 411 2.10 1.35 -21.70
CA ALA A 411 3.19 1.29 -20.73
C ALA A 411 3.23 -0.02 -19.93
N ARG A 412 2.07 -0.64 -19.65
CA ARG A 412 2.03 -1.99 -19.04
C ARG A 412 2.63 -3.03 -19.98
N ASN A 413 2.26 -3.00 -21.26
CA ASN A 413 2.78 -3.90 -22.28
C ASN A 413 4.28 -3.68 -22.49
N PHE A 414 4.75 -2.42 -22.51
CA PHE A 414 6.18 -2.12 -22.53
C PHE A 414 6.91 -2.74 -21.33
N ALA A 415 6.41 -2.55 -20.11
CA ALA A 415 7.01 -3.13 -18.91
C ALA A 415 7.03 -4.67 -18.93
N ASP A 416 5.98 -5.31 -19.46
CA ASP A 416 5.91 -6.77 -19.61
C ASP A 416 6.90 -7.29 -20.67
N LYS A 417 7.07 -6.55 -21.78
CA LYS A 417 8.09 -6.84 -22.81
C LYS A 417 9.51 -6.69 -22.25
N VAL A 418 9.78 -5.63 -21.47
CA VAL A 418 11.06 -5.47 -20.76
C VAL A 418 11.33 -6.70 -19.88
N CYS A 419 10.38 -7.09 -19.03
CA CYS A 419 10.56 -8.27 -18.18
C CYS A 419 10.77 -9.56 -18.99
N THR A 420 10.08 -9.71 -20.12
CA THR A 420 10.26 -10.86 -21.02
C THR A 420 11.68 -10.89 -21.59
N LEU A 421 12.20 -9.77 -22.09
CA LEU A 421 13.59 -9.66 -22.56
C LEU A 421 14.62 -10.01 -21.48
N LEU A 422 14.37 -9.60 -20.23
CA LEU A 422 15.26 -9.93 -19.12
C LEU A 422 15.28 -11.43 -18.80
N CYS A 423 14.13 -12.11 -18.93
CA CYS A 423 13.97 -13.50 -18.49
C CYS A 423 14.21 -14.54 -19.60
N GLN A 424 14.14 -14.14 -20.87
CA GLN A 424 14.27 -15.07 -22.00
C GLN A 424 15.75 -15.38 -22.35
N PRO A 425 16.05 -16.59 -22.85
CA PRO A 425 17.39 -17.03 -23.28
C PRO A 425 18.05 -16.18 -24.36
#